data_AF-A0AA38Z2I0-F1
#
_entry.id   AF-A0AA38Z2I0-F1
#
_cell.length_a   1.000
_cell.length_b   1.000
_cell.length_c   1.000
_cell.angle_alpha   90.00
_cell.angle_beta   90.00
_cell.angle_gamma   90.00
#
_symmetry.space_group_name_H-M   'P 1'
#
loop_
_entity.id
_entity.type
_entity.pdbx_description
1 polymer ?
#
loop_
_entity_poly.entity_id
_entity_poly.type
_entity_poly.pdbx_seq_one_letter_code
_entity_poly.pdbx_strand_id
1 'polypeptide(L)'
;MENSGSCEDIGPAGFPVEEVHKITVLDIRLANVDRHAGNILMSKDDDGRTLLIPIDHGYCLPESFEDCTFEWLYWPQARVPYSAATIRYIQSLDTEEDIGLLQFHGWDLPLECARILRISTMLLKKGVELGLTPFTIGSVMCRETLNTKSMIEEIVLEAQASMLPDFSEASFLESVSQIMDRRLSEISE
;
A
#
# COMPACT_ATOMS: atom_id res chain seq x y z
N MET A 1 -2.25 -21.07 -15.04
CA MET A 1 -1.91 -19.79 -15.70
C MET A 1 -0.46 -19.89 -16.11
N GLU A 2 -0.15 -19.79 -17.40
CA GLU A 2 1.24 -19.78 -17.88
C GLU A 2 1.79 -18.35 -17.76
N ASN A 3 3.02 -18.20 -17.26
CA ASN A 3 3.73 -16.92 -17.23
C ASN A 3 4.78 -16.88 -18.35
N SER A 4 5.18 -15.67 -18.75
CA SER A 4 6.12 -15.42 -19.84
C SER A 4 7.43 -14.79 -19.35
N GLY A 5 7.77 -14.95 -18.06
CA GLY A 5 8.94 -14.35 -17.43
C GLY A 5 8.59 -13.29 -16.37
N SER A 6 9.63 -12.71 -15.77
CA SER A 6 9.53 -11.66 -14.74
C SER A 6 9.59 -10.25 -15.37
N CYS A 7 9.11 -9.24 -14.66
CA CYS A 7 9.22 -7.85 -15.10
C CYS A 7 10.68 -7.34 -15.08
N GLU A 8 11.60 -7.98 -14.37
CA GLU A 8 13.02 -7.58 -14.37
C GLU A 8 13.64 -7.73 -15.78
N ASP A 9 13.14 -8.67 -16.58
CA ASP A 9 13.61 -8.92 -17.95
C ASP A 9 13.08 -7.90 -18.98
N ILE A 10 12.13 -7.04 -18.59
CA ILE A 10 11.38 -6.15 -19.50
C ILE A 10 11.19 -4.77 -18.86
N GLY A 11 11.69 -3.72 -19.52
CA GLY A 11 11.54 -2.36 -19.00
C GLY A 11 10.06 -1.94 -18.78
N PRO A 12 9.76 -1.18 -17.71
CA PRO A 12 8.39 -0.95 -17.25
C PRO A 12 7.53 -0.07 -18.17
N ALA A 13 8.14 0.59 -19.17
CA ALA A 13 7.45 1.51 -20.07
C ALA A 13 6.29 0.87 -20.85
N GLY A 14 6.31 -0.46 -21.06
CA GLY A 14 5.29 -1.19 -21.81
C GLY A 14 4.13 -1.72 -20.98
N PHE A 15 4.17 -1.61 -19.64
CA PHE A 15 3.15 -2.21 -18.78
C PHE A 15 1.83 -1.42 -18.81
N PRO A 16 0.66 -2.10 -18.88
CA PRO A 16 -0.62 -1.43 -18.79
C PRO A 16 -0.78 -0.73 -17.44
N VAL A 17 -1.25 0.53 -17.46
CA VAL A 17 -1.45 1.35 -16.26
C VAL A 17 -2.35 0.64 -15.24
N GLU A 18 -3.48 0.08 -15.70
CA GLU A 18 -4.43 -0.60 -14.82
C GLU A 18 -3.84 -1.85 -14.15
N GLU A 19 -2.92 -2.57 -14.81
CA GLU A 19 -2.26 -3.73 -14.21
C GLU A 19 -1.29 -3.31 -13.10
N VAL A 20 -0.53 -2.23 -13.32
CA VAL A 20 0.34 -1.67 -12.28
C VAL A 20 -0.50 -1.14 -11.10
N HIS A 21 -1.62 -0.46 -11.37
CA HIS A 21 -2.50 0.07 -10.33
C HIS A 21 -3.11 -1.02 -9.43
N LYS A 22 -3.42 -2.20 -9.97
CA LYS A 22 -3.87 -3.35 -9.14
C LYS A 22 -2.79 -3.75 -8.13
N ILE A 23 -1.53 -3.78 -8.57
CA ILE A 23 -0.39 -4.12 -7.72
C ILE A 23 -0.18 -3.03 -6.67
N THR A 24 -0.23 -1.74 -7.05
CA THR A 24 -0.05 -0.64 -6.09
C THR A 24 -1.10 -0.67 -4.99
N VAL A 25 -2.36 -0.95 -5.34
CA VAL A 25 -3.44 -1.10 -4.34
C VAL A 25 -3.13 -2.24 -3.37
N LEU A 26 -2.73 -3.41 -3.86
CA LEU A 26 -2.42 -4.55 -3.01
C LEU A 26 -1.20 -4.28 -2.10
N ASP A 27 -0.10 -3.81 -2.69
CA ASP A 27 1.16 -3.63 -1.95
C ASP A 27 1.10 -2.50 -0.93
N ILE A 28 0.40 -1.40 -1.24
CA ILE A 28 0.16 -0.32 -0.26
C ILE A 28 -0.58 -0.89 0.95
N ARG A 29 -1.69 -1.60 0.73
CA ARG A 29 -2.48 -2.17 1.84
C ARG A 29 -1.69 -3.15 2.68
N LEU A 30 -0.91 -4.01 2.03
CA LEU A 30 -0.13 -5.01 2.72
C LEU A 30 1.20 -4.47 3.27
N ALA A 31 1.52 -3.19 3.03
CA ALA A 31 2.80 -2.57 3.36
C ALA A 31 3.98 -3.48 2.97
N ASN A 32 3.96 -3.96 1.73
CA ASN A 32 4.95 -4.91 1.23
C ASN A 32 6.38 -4.34 1.40
N VAL A 33 7.29 -5.12 1.98
CA VAL A 33 8.69 -4.72 2.20
C VAL A 33 9.67 -5.30 1.18
N ASP A 34 9.16 -6.01 0.16
CA ASP A 34 10.00 -6.64 -0.86
C ASP A 34 9.32 -6.65 -2.25
N ARG A 35 8.58 -5.59 -2.60
CA ARG A 35 8.05 -5.48 -3.97
C ARG A 35 9.13 -4.98 -4.93
N HIS A 36 9.78 -5.93 -5.60
CA HIS A 36 10.62 -5.69 -6.77
C HIS A 36 10.03 -6.33 -8.05
N ALA A 37 10.57 -5.96 -9.22
CA ALA A 37 10.16 -6.39 -10.54
C ALA A 37 10.30 -7.91 -10.71
N GLY A 38 11.34 -8.49 -10.09
CA GLY A 38 11.52 -9.93 -9.92
C GLY A 38 10.28 -10.65 -9.38
N ASN A 39 9.53 -10.01 -8.46
CA ASN A 39 8.33 -10.54 -7.82
C ASN A 39 7.03 -10.21 -8.58
N ILE A 40 7.12 -9.75 -9.83
CA ILE A 40 5.95 -9.51 -10.69
C ILE A 40 6.13 -10.32 -11.97
N LEU A 41 5.30 -11.35 -12.13
CA LEU A 41 5.28 -12.14 -13.35
C LEU A 41 4.44 -11.47 -14.43
N MET A 42 4.84 -11.64 -15.67
CA MET A 42 4.05 -11.22 -16.82
C MET A 42 3.30 -12.42 -17.40
N SER A 43 2.06 -12.21 -17.81
CA SER A 43 1.26 -13.18 -18.58
C SER A 43 0.47 -12.46 -19.67
N LYS A 44 -0.27 -13.24 -20.46
CA LYS A 44 -1.20 -12.76 -21.48
C LYS A 44 -2.58 -13.36 -21.23
N ASP A 45 -3.62 -12.56 -21.36
CA ASP A 45 -5.00 -13.08 -21.40
C ASP A 45 -5.31 -13.74 -22.76
N ASP A 46 -6.49 -14.33 -22.89
CA ASP A 46 -6.95 -14.99 -24.13
C ASP A 46 -7.00 -14.02 -25.33
N ASP A 47 -7.11 -12.71 -25.08
CA ASP A 47 -7.11 -11.65 -26.09
C ASP A 47 -5.68 -11.09 -26.37
N GLY A 48 -4.64 -11.65 -25.75
CA GLY A 48 -3.24 -11.21 -25.90
C GLY A 48 -2.88 -9.93 -25.13
N ARG A 49 -3.75 -9.45 -24.25
CA ARG A 49 -3.46 -8.30 -23.36
C ARG A 49 -2.47 -8.71 -22.29
N THR A 50 -1.53 -7.83 -21.97
CA THR A 50 -0.58 -8.05 -20.88
C THR A 50 -1.29 -8.07 -19.54
N LEU A 51 -1.01 -9.09 -18.73
CA LEU A 51 -1.40 -9.20 -17.33
C LEU A 51 -0.15 -9.16 -16.46
N LEU A 52 -0.25 -8.54 -15.29
CA LEU A 52 0.79 -8.57 -14.27
C LEU A 52 0.31 -9.34 -13.05
N ILE A 53 1.11 -10.30 -12.59
CA ILE A 53 0.78 -11.20 -11.49
C ILE A 53 1.80 -10.98 -10.38
N PRO A 54 1.44 -10.24 -9.31
CA PRO A 54 2.31 -10.14 -8.15
C PRO A 54 2.41 -11.52 -7.50
N ILE A 55 3.63 -11.92 -7.17
CA ILE A 55 3.94 -13.13 -6.42
C ILE A 55 4.75 -12.78 -5.18
N ASP A 56 5.06 -13.82 -4.41
CA ASP A 56 5.94 -13.77 -3.24
C ASP A 56 5.55 -12.69 -2.22
N HIS A 57 4.44 -12.95 -1.53
CA HIS A 57 3.91 -12.06 -0.49
C HIS A 57 4.43 -12.43 0.92
N GLY A 58 5.54 -13.16 1.01
CA GLY A 58 6.09 -13.63 2.29
C GLY A 58 6.56 -12.51 3.22
N TYR A 59 6.82 -11.32 2.65
CA TYR A 59 7.29 -10.11 3.33
C TYR A 59 6.20 -9.01 3.36
N CYS A 60 4.94 -9.42 3.47
CA CYS A 60 3.79 -8.53 3.68
C CYS A 60 3.38 -8.47 5.16
N LEU A 61 2.68 -7.40 5.53
CA LEU A 61 2.14 -7.16 6.88
C LEU A 61 3.22 -7.16 7.98
N PRO A 62 4.25 -6.33 7.87
CA PRO A 62 5.29 -6.18 8.90
C PRO A 62 4.74 -5.62 10.22
N GLU A 63 5.57 -5.56 11.25
CA GLU A 63 5.24 -4.93 12.54
C GLU A 63 5.48 -3.40 12.53
N SER A 64 6.20 -2.88 11.53
CA SER A 64 6.49 -1.45 11.36
C SER A 64 6.57 -1.08 9.86
N PHE A 65 6.55 0.22 9.55
CA PHE A 65 6.71 0.73 8.17
C PHE A 65 8.17 0.94 7.74
N GLU A 66 9.15 0.60 8.59
CA GLU A 66 10.57 0.94 8.41
C GLU A 66 11.15 0.43 7.08
N ASP A 67 10.80 -0.80 6.71
CA ASP A 67 11.37 -1.49 5.54
C ASP A 67 10.47 -1.41 4.29
N CYS A 68 9.37 -0.64 4.34
CA CYS A 68 8.43 -0.60 3.22
C CYS A 68 9.07 -0.04 1.95
N THR A 69 9.05 -0.82 0.88
CA THR A 69 9.71 -0.47 -0.40
C THR A 69 8.90 -0.98 -1.59
N PHE A 70 8.81 -0.13 -2.61
CA PHE A 70 8.02 -0.39 -3.81
C PHE A 70 8.82 -0.01 -5.06
N GLU A 71 9.23 -0.98 -5.86
CA GLU A 71 9.93 -0.69 -7.12
C GLU A 71 9.04 0.05 -8.12
N TRP A 72 7.72 -0.21 -8.09
CA TRP A 72 6.77 0.45 -8.98
C TRP A 72 6.67 1.96 -8.76
N LEU A 73 7.21 2.53 -7.67
CA LEU A 73 7.32 3.99 -7.49
C LEU A 73 8.10 4.66 -8.63
N TYR A 74 9.06 3.95 -9.21
CA TYR A 74 9.90 4.46 -10.30
C TYR A 74 9.29 4.22 -11.69
N TRP A 75 8.13 3.56 -11.77
CA TRP A 75 7.46 3.26 -13.02
C TRP A 75 6.55 4.43 -13.43
N PRO A 76 6.50 4.81 -14.72
CA PRO A 76 5.69 5.95 -15.16
C PRO A 76 4.20 5.81 -14.83
N GLN A 77 3.68 4.58 -14.77
CA GLN A 77 2.29 4.25 -14.44
C GLN A 77 1.90 4.69 -13.02
N ALA A 78 2.83 4.70 -12.06
CA ALA A 78 2.55 5.15 -10.70
C ALA A 78 2.27 6.66 -10.60
N ARG A 79 2.66 7.43 -11.61
CA ARG A 79 2.37 8.87 -11.71
C ARG A 79 1.04 9.17 -12.39
N VAL A 80 0.31 8.15 -12.83
CA VAL A 80 -1.03 8.29 -13.41
C VAL A 80 -2.07 8.17 -12.29
N PRO A 81 -3.05 9.08 -12.16
CA PRO A 81 -4.13 8.95 -11.20
C PRO A 81 -4.92 7.66 -11.40
N TYR A 82 -5.43 7.09 -10.31
CA TYR A 82 -6.28 5.91 -10.38
C TYR A 82 -7.55 6.17 -11.21
N SER A 83 -7.98 5.15 -11.95
CA SER A 83 -9.26 5.20 -12.66
C SER A 83 -10.44 5.27 -11.68
N ALA A 84 -11.58 5.82 -12.13
CA ALA A 84 -12.78 5.90 -11.29
C ALA A 84 -13.28 4.52 -10.83
N ALA A 85 -13.00 3.46 -11.59
CA ALA A 85 -13.32 2.09 -11.19
C ALA A 85 -12.43 1.64 -10.02
N THR A 86 -11.13 1.88 -10.12
CA THR A 86 -10.17 1.57 -9.05
C THR A 86 -10.44 2.38 -7.78
N ILE A 87 -10.78 3.67 -7.89
CA ILE A 87 -11.17 4.49 -6.74
C ILE A 87 -12.41 3.91 -6.04
N ARG A 88 -13.45 3.51 -6.79
CA ARG A 88 -14.63 2.87 -6.20
C ARG A 88 -14.28 1.57 -5.47
N TYR A 89 -13.41 0.75 -6.07
CA TYR A 89 -12.93 -0.46 -5.43
C TYR A 89 -12.19 -0.14 -4.12
N ILE A 90 -11.24 0.80 -4.14
CA ILE A 90 -10.50 1.24 -2.95
C ILE A 90 -11.44 1.70 -1.85
N GLN A 91 -12.45 2.51 -2.18
CA GLN A 91 -13.41 3.00 -1.19
C GLN A 91 -14.26 1.90 -0.55
N SER A 92 -14.53 0.81 -1.30
CA SER A 92 -15.28 -0.34 -0.79
C SER A 92 -14.50 -1.29 0.12
N LEU A 93 -13.17 -1.16 0.22
CA LEU A 93 -12.34 -2.05 1.04
C LEU A 93 -12.68 -1.93 2.53
N ASP A 94 -12.83 -3.03 3.25
CA ASP A 94 -13.05 -3.04 4.70
C ASP A 94 -11.95 -3.84 5.40
N THR A 95 -11.16 -3.15 6.22
CA THR A 95 -10.03 -3.78 6.91
C THR A 95 -10.48 -4.80 7.97
N GLU A 96 -11.61 -4.59 8.64
CA GLU A 96 -12.08 -5.54 9.66
C GLU A 96 -12.66 -6.80 9.01
N GLU A 97 -13.33 -6.67 7.87
CA GLU A 97 -13.75 -7.84 7.07
C GLU A 97 -12.54 -8.65 6.59
N ASP A 98 -11.47 -7.98 6.13
CA ASP A 98 -10.25 -8.66 5.70
C ASP A 98 -9.53 -9.36 6.85
N ILE A 99 -9.41 -8.73 8.02
CA ILE A 99 -8.85 -9.37 9.23
C ILE A 99 -9.69 -10.57 9.64
N GLY A 100 -11.02 -10.44 9.62
CA GLY A 100 -11.95 -11.54 9.89
C GLY A 100 -11.79 -12.71 8.90
N LEU A 101 -11.52 -12.41 7.63
CA LEU A 101 -11.25 -13.42 6.61
C LEU A 101 -9.93 -14.17 6.87
N LEU A 102 -8.85 -13.46 7.24
CA LEU A 102 -7.58 -14.09 7.61
C LEU A 102 -7.74 -15.01 8.82
N GLN A 103 -8.44 -14.54 9.84
CA GLN A 103 -8.77 -15.33 11.03
C GLN A 103 -9.61 -16.56 10.68
N PHE A 104 -10.62 -16.42 9.82
CA PHE A 104 -11.44 -17.54 9.35
C PHE A 104 -10.59 -18.62 8.65
N HIS A 105 -9.55 -18.22 7.92
CA HIS A 105 -8.61 -19.13 7.28
C HIS A 105 -7.48 -19.63 8.21
N GLY A 106 -7.56 -19.34 9.51
CA GLY A 106 -6.68 -19.91 10.53
C GLY A 106 -5.46 -19.06 10.83
N TRP A 107 -5.41 -17.80 10.39
CA TRP A 107 -4.36 -16.87 10.74
C TRP A 107 -4.88 -15.74 11.64
N ASP A 108 -4.63 -15.86 12.94
CA ASP A 108 -4.83 -14.77 13.89
C ASP A 108 -3.73 -13.72 13.70
N LEU A 109 -4.07 -12.63 13.00
CA LEU A 109 -3.13 -11.57 12.68
C LEU A 109 -2.68 -10.83 13.97
N PRO A 110 -1.36 -10.71 14.25
CA PRO A 110 -0.88 -9.96 15.39
C PRO A 110 -1.36 -8.51 15.38
N LEU A 111 -1.49 -7.91 16.57
CA LEU A 111 -2.05 -6.55 16.72
C LEU A 111 -1.28 -5.53 15.89
N GLU A 112 0.04 -5.60 15.90
CA GLU A 112 0.97 -4.74 15.19
C GLU A 112 0.76 -4.84 13.68
N CYS A 113 0.70 -6.06 13.13
CA CYS A 113 0.44 -6.32 11.71
C CYS A 113 -0.97 -5.85 11.30
N ALA A 114 -1.98 -6.09 12.14
CA ALA A 114 -3.34 -5.64 11.91
C ALA A 114 -3.44 -4.10 11.92
N ARG A 115 -2.69 -3.44 12.80
CA ARG A 115 -2.56 -1.98 12.84
C ARG A 115 -1.92 -1.44 11.55
N ILE A 116 -0.88 -2.08 11.03
CA ILE A 116 -0.29 -1.73 9.74
C ILE A 116 -1.34 -1.79 8.63
N LEU A 117 -2.10 -2.88 8.53
CA LEU A 117 -3.16 -3.03 7.52
C LEU A 117 -4.25 -1.94 7.62
N ARG A 118 -4.62 -1.55 8.84
CA ARG A 118 -5.60 -0.47 9.10
C ARG A 118 -5.07 0.87 8.63
N ILE A 119 -3.86 1.22 9.06
CA ILE A 119 -3.24 2.51 8.75
C ILE A 119 -2.93 2.64 7.26
N SER A 120 -2.41 1.58 6.63
CA SER A 120 -2.10 1.58 5.20
C SER A 120 -3.37 1.66 4.32
N THR A 121 -4.43 0.95 4.69
CA THR A 121 -5.73 1.03 3.99
C THR A 121 -6.35 2.42 4.18
N MET A 122 -6.23 3.01 5.37
CA MET A 122 -6.66 4.38 5.65
C MET A 122 -5.91 5.40 4.79
N LEU A 123 -4.57 5.30 4.73
CA LEU A 123 -3.72 6.13 3.87
C LEU A 123 -4.14 6.02 2.41
N LEU A 124 -4.36 4.81 1.91
CA LEU A 124 -4.80 4.60 0.54
C LEU A 124 -6.15 5.28 0.26
N LYS A 125 -7.15 5.09 1.13
CA LYS A 125 -8.48 5.68 0.97
C LYS A 125 -8.45 7.21 1.00
N LYS A 126 -7.75 7.81 1.97
CA LYS A 126 -7.62 9.27 2.10
C LYS A 126 -6.82 9.86 0.93
N GLY A 127 -5.75 9.19 0.53
CA GLY A 127 -4.93 9.63 -0.60
C GLY A 127 -5.72 9.68 -1.91
N VAL A 128 -6.52 8.65 -2.21
CA VAL A 128 -7.33 8.67 -3.44
C VAL A 128 -8.50 9.67 -3.40
N GLU A 129 -9.04 9.96 -2.21
CA GLU A 129 -10.05 11.00 -2.01
C GLU A 129 -9.49 12.39 -2.34
N LEU A 130 -8.23 12.64 -2.00
CA LEU A 130 -7.49 13.86 -2.35
C LEU A 130 -6.96 13.86 -3.80
N GLY A 131 -7.25 12.83 -4.59
CA GLY A 131 -6.79 12.72 -5.98
C GLY A 131 -5.30 12.43 -6.13
N LEU A 132 -4.63 11.97 -5.07
CA LEU A 132 -3.21 11.62 -5.10
C LEU A 132 -2.96 10.40 -5.99
N THR A 133 -1.79 10.39 -6.64
CA THR A 133 -1.38 9.27 -7.50
C THR A 133 -0.80 8.12 -6.65
N PRO A 134 -0.71 6.89 -7.19
CA PRO A 134 -0.01 5.79 -6.52
C PRO A 134 1.41 6.18 -6.06
N PHE A 135 2.12 6.95 -6.88
CA PHE A 135 3.45 7.49 -6.55
C PHE A 135 3.42 8.29 -5.24
N THR A 136 2.57 9.31 -5.15
CA THR A 136 2.51 10.16 -3.95
C THR A 136 2.12 9.35 -2.71
N ILE A 137 1.13 8.46 -2.83
CA ILE A 137 0.68 7.63 -1.70
C ILE A 137 1.77 6.65 -1.25
N GLY A 138 2.44 5.96 -2.20
CA GLY A 138 3.53 5.04 -1.87
C GLY A 138 4.76 5.76 -1.30
N SER A 139 5.07 6.97 -1.77
CA SER A 139 6.15 7.79 -1.21
C SER A 139 5.92 8.21 0.24
N VAL A 140 4.66 8.30 0.71
CA VAL A 140 4.36 8.53 2.14
C VAL A 140 4.81 7.34 3.01
N MET A 141 4.85 6.12 2.44
CA MET A 141 5.21 4.90 3.16
C MET A 141 6.72 4.62 3.16
N CYS A 142 7.42 4.97 2.08
CA CYS A 142 8.82 4.64 1.90
C CYS A 142 9.75 5.70 2.48
N ARG A 143 10.85 5.26 3.11
CA ARG A 143 11.93 6.15 3.55
C ARG A 143 12.72 6.67 2.35
N GLU A 144 13.12 7.95 2.38
CA GLU A 144 14.02 8.53 1.35
C GLU A 144 15.45 8.02 1.51
N THR A 145 15.88 7.80 2.75
CA THR A 145 17.17 7.22 3.11
C THR A 145 16.99 6.32 4.34
N LEU A 146 17.90 5.37 4.56
CA LEU A 146 17.85 4.47 5.72
C LEU A 146 17.77 5.19 7.07
N ASN A 147 18.20 6.46 7.14
CA ASN A 147 18.28 7.24 8.37
C ASN A 147 17.12 8.24 8.53
N THR A 148 16.24 8.38 7.53
CA THR A 148 15.14 9.35 7.54
C THR A 148 13.83 8.59 7.56
N LYS A 149 13.04 8.76 8.63
CA LYS A 149 11.73 8.11 8.76
C LYS A 149 10.82 8.55 7.63
N SER A 150 9.99 7.64 7.15
CA SER A 150 8.95 7.98 6.19
C SER A 150 7.85 8.77 6.88
N MET A 151 7.05 9.47 6.09
CA MET A 151 5.97 10.28 6.63
C MET A 151 4.97 9.45 7.44
N ILE A 152 4.66 8.23 7.01
CA ILE A 152 3.74 7.35 7.75
C ILE A 152 4.31 6.95 9.12
N GLU A 153 5.63 6.76 9.23
CA GLU A 153 6.28 6.50 10.51
C GLU A 153 6.20 7.71 11.44
N GLU A 154 6.42 8.92 10.91
CA GLU A 154 6.28 10.15 11.68
C GLU A 154 4.84 10.37 12.16
N ILE A 155 3.83 10.08 11.32
CA ILE A 155 2.41 10.13 11.70
C ILE A 155 2.13 9.16 12.86
N VAL A 156 2.62 7.92 12.76
CA VAL A 156 2.44 6.90 13.81
C VAL A 156 3.12 7.32 15.11
N LEU A 157 4.34 7.85 15.05
CA LEU A 157 5.08 8.31 16.22
C LEU A 157 4.43 9.53 16.88
N GLU A 158 3.93 10.48 16.09
CA GLU A 158 3.19 11.65 16.60
C GLU A 158 1.90 11.21 17.32
N ALA A 159 1.18 10.24 16.75
CA ALA A 159 0.00 9.66 17.39
C ALA A 159 0.37 8.97 18.71
N GLN A 160 1.43 8.16 18.73
CA GLN A 160 1.91 7.47 19.93
C GLN A 160 2.36 8.44 21.03
N ALA A 161 3.11 9.49 20.69
CA ALA A 161 3.61 10.48 21.64
C ALA A 161 2.49 11.29 22.30
N SER A 162 1.34 11.40 21.63
CA SER A 162 0.16 12.11 22.14
C SER A 162 -0.72 11.24 23.05
N MET A 163 -0.37 9.97 23.27
CA MET A 163 -1.22 9.02 24.00
C MET A 163 -0.88 8.92 25.49
N LEU A 164 -1.93 8.74 26.30
CA LEU A 164 -1.85 8.43 27.74
C LEU A 164 -1.83 6.91 27.96
N PRO A 165 -1.41 6.39 29.14
CA PRO A 165 -1.14 4.96 29.36
C PRO A 165 -2.28 3.96 29.11
N ASP A 166 -3.54 4.39 29.10
CA ASP A 166 -4.74 3.51 29.05
C ASP A 166 -5.58 3.69 27.76
N PHE A 167 -4.95 3.98 26.62
CA PHE A 167 -5.69 4.22 25.38
C PHE A 167 -6.19 2.92 24.71
N SER A 168 -7.31 3.04 23.98
CA SER A 168 -7.83 1.95 23.14
C SER A 168 -7.28 2.02 21.72
N GLU A 169 -7.17 0.89 21.02
CA GLU A 169 -6.73 0.85 19.61
C GLU A 169 -7.55 1.79 18.72
N ALA A 170 -8.86 1.90 18.97
CA ALA A 170 -9.73 2.82 18.24
C ALA A 170 -9.32 4.30 18.41
N SER A 171 -9.02 4.72 19.64
CA SER A 171 -8.55 6.08 19.93
C SER A 171 -7.19 6.38 19.30
N PHE A 172 -6.31 5.38 19.22
CA PHE A 172 -5.03 5.51 18.54
C PHE A 172 -5.21 5.69 17.03
N LEU A 173 -6.04 4.87 16.40
CA LEU A 173 -6.32 4.97 14.96
C LEU A 173 -7.05 6.27 14.59
N GLU A 174 -7.89 6.79 15.49
CA GLU A 174 -8.51 8.11 15.32
C GLU A 174 -7.46 9.23 15.34
N SER A 175 -6.50 9.18 16.28
CA SER A 175 -5.37 10.12 16.33
C SER A 175 -4.52 10.05 15.05
N VAL A 176 -4.18 8.83 14.60
CA VAL A 176 -3.48 8.61 13.32
C VAL A 176 -4.26 9.22 12.16
N SER A 177 -5.58 9.01 12.08
CA SER A 177 -6.42 9.58 11.02
C SER A 177 -6.33 11.10 10.98
N GLN A 178 -6.46 11.77 12.13
CA GLN A 178 -6.46 13.24 12.20
C GLN A 178 -5.10 13.82 11.80
N ILE A 179 -4.00 13.22 12.27
CA ILE A 179 -2.65 13.64 11.91
C ILE A 179 -2.40 13.39 10.42
N MET A 180 -2.86 12.25 9.90
CA MET A 180 -2.75 11.91 8.48
C MET A 180 -3.51 12.90 7.59
N ASP A 181 -4.72 13.31 7.96
CA ASP A 181 -5.50 14.31 7.21
C ASP A 181 -4.73 15.63 7.07
N ARG A 182 -4.16 16.12 8.18
CA ARG A 182 -3.32 17.32 8.18
C ARG A 182 -2.12 17.14 7.26
N ARG A 183 -1.35 16.06 7.42
CA ARG A 183 -0.12 15.82 6.65
C ARG A 183 -0.37 15.61 5.16
N LEU A 184 -1.46 14.95 4.78
CA LEU A 184 -1.81 14.74 3.38
C LEU A 184 -2.31 16.03 2.71
N SER A 185 -3.02 16.90 3.45
CA SER A 185 -3.44 18.20 2.91
C SER A 185 -2.25 19.07 2.49
N GLU A 186 -1.17 19.06 3.29
CA GLU A 186 0.09 19.78 3.02
C GLU A 186 0.79 19.33 1.71
N ILE A 187 0.52 18.10 1.23
CA ILE A 187 1.11 17.54 -0.01
C ILE A 187 0.18 17.77 -1.22
N SER A 188 -1.12 17.95 -0.97
CA SER A 188 -2.13 18.14 -2.03
C SER A 188 -2.24 19.58 -2.54
N GLU A 189 -1.65 20.54 -1.81
CA GLU A 189 -1.52 21.95 -2.20
C GLU A 189 -0.38 22.20 -3.19
#